data_AF-A0A9N9FYL8-F1
#
_entry.id   AF-A0A9N9FYL8-F1
#
_cell.length_a   1.000
_cell.length_b   1.000
_cell.length_c   1.000
_cell.angle_alpha   90.00
_cell.angle_beta   90.00
_cell.angle_gamma   90.00
#
_symmetry.space_group_name_H-M   'P 1'
#
loop_
_entity.id
_entity.type
_entity.pdbx_description
1 polymer ?
#
loop_
_entity_poly.entity_id
_entity_poly.type
_entity_poly.pdbx_seq_one_letter_code
_entity_poly.pdbx_strand_id
1 'polypeptide(L)'
;MDSAIETLRVEFEKACAELSFIEAKVESEFTRKFELERHAPLNPYKALTRLKKLKQTLQALKAENDQIMTAKQEFIRDTDAQLAANNELLLRLQMQAGIQPDLEVQNRLEYYNSISEAWREDMINYQGTKY
;
A
#
# COMPACT_ATOMS: atom_id res chain seq x y z
N MET A 1 25.21 62.96 -14.06
CA MET A 1 25.06 61.48 -14.01
C MET A 1 24.73 61.03 -12.59
N ASP A 2 25.41 61.59 -11.58
CA ASP A 2 25.23 61.20 -10.16
C ASP A 2 23.80 61.35 -9.63
N SER A 3 23.07 62.40 -10.01
CA SER A 3 21.66 62.57 -9.59
C SER A 3 20.73 61.47 -10.11
N ALA A 4 20.95 60.96 -11.32
CA ALA A 4 20.11 59.88 -11.88
C ALA A 4 20.43 58.54 -11.21
N ILE A 5 21.69 58.32 -10.84
CA ILE A 5 22.14 57.14 -10.09
C ILE A 5 21.56 57.17 -8.67
N GLU A 6 21.54 58.33 -8.01
CA GLU A 6 20.96 58.47 -6.67
C GLU A 6 19.44 58.27 -6.69
N THR A 7 18.73 58.80 -7.68
CA THR A 7 17.30 58.54 -7.86
C THR A 7 17.04 57.04 -8.09
N LEU A 8 17.83 56.38 -8.93
CA LEU A 8 17.70 54.95 -9.18
C LEU A 8 17.92 54.13 -7.88
N ARG A 9 18.90 54.54 -7.07
CA ARG A 9 19.20 53.89 -5.79
C ARG A 9 18.03 54.01 -4.81
N VAL A 10 17.45 55.19 -4.68
CA VAL A 10 16.27 55.42 -3.83
C VAL A 10 15.08 54.58 -4.29
N GLU A 11 14.83 54.49 -5.60
CA GLU A 11 13.75 53.64 -6.12
C GLU A 11 14.01 52.15 -5.87
N PHE A 12 15.26 51.69 -5.96
CA PHE A 12 15.60 50.31 -5.59
C PHE A 12 15.45 50.05 -4.09
N GLU A 13 15.89 50.96 -3.23
CA GLU A 13 15.72 50.84 -1.78
C GLU A 13 14.22 50.79 -1.42
N LYS A 14 13.40 51.60 -2.08
CA LYS A 14 11.95 51.57 -1.94
C LYS A 14 11.34 50.26 -2.43
N ALA A 15 11.72 49.78 -3.62
CA ALA A 15 11.23 48.51 -4.15
C ALA A 15 11.62 47.33 -3.25
N CYS A 16 12.83 47.33 -2.69
CA CYS A 16 13.26 46.33 -1.71
C CYS A 16 12.40 46.38 -0.44
N ALA A 17 12.15 47.56 0.11
CA ALA A 17 11.30 47.73 1.27
C ALA A 17 9.85 47.25 1.02
N GLU A 18 9.30 47.56 -0.17
CA GLU A 18 7.99 47.09 -0.59
C GLU A 18 7.94 45.56 -0.72
N LEU A 19 8.96 44.93 -1.32
CA LEU A 19 9.05 43.48 -1.43
C LEU A 19 9.15 42.80 -0.06
N SER A 20 9.98 43.31 0.85
CA SER A 20 10.08 42.79 2.22
C SER A 20 8.75 42.92 2.99
N PHE A 21 8.02 44.01 2.78
CA PHE A 21 6.69 44.18 3.37
C PHE A 21 5.70 43.15 2.81
N ILE A 22 5.69 42.93 1.50
CA ILE A 22 4.83 41.94 0.85
C ILE A 22 5.15 40.55 1.37
N GLU A 23 6.43 40.17 1.46
CA GLU A 23 6.88 38.88 1.98
C GLU A 23 6.38 38.67 3.42
N ALA A 24 6.61 39.63 4.31
CA ALA A 24 6.16 39.54 5.71
C ALA A 24 4.63 39.42 5.82
N LYS A 25 3.89 40.16 4.98
CA LYS A 25 2.43 40.10 4.96
C LYS A 25 1.91 38.76 4.46
N VAL A 26 2.50 38.21 3.40
CA VAL A 26 2.13 36.89 2.85
C VAL A 26 2.39 35.80 3.89
N GLU A 27 3.54 35.82 4.56
CA GLU A 27 3.87 34.85 5.61
C GLU A 27 2.87 34.94 6.76
N SER A 28 2.60 36.15 7.26
CA SER A 28 1.63 36.36 8.35
C SER A 28 0.23 35.85 8.01
N GLU A 29 -0.26 36.12 6.80
CA GLU A 29 -1.57 35.66 6.34
C GLU A 29 -1.61 34.14 6.17
N PHE A 30 -0.52 33.53 5.71
CA PHE A 30 -0.39 32.08 5.60
C PHE A 30 -0.42 31.40 6.97
N THR A 31 0.38 31.87 7.93
CA THR A 31 0.39 31.34 9.31
C THR A 31 -0.98 31.49 9.97
N ARG A 32 -1.63 32.65 9.81
CA ARG A 32 -2.96 32.86 10.37
C ARG A 32 -3.95 31.82 9.85
N LYS A 33 -4.02 31.67 8.53
CA LYS A 33 -4.97 30.78 7.85
C LYS A 33 -4.76 29.30 8.15
N PHE A 34 -3.50 28.85 8.19
CA PHE A 34 -3.20 27.41 8.24
C PHE A 34 -2.69 26.90 9.59
N GLU A 35 -2.34 27.78 10.54
CA GLU A 35 -1.72 27.38 11.81
C GLU A 35 -2.40 27.95 13.06
N LEU A 36 -2.99 29.15 13.00
CA LEU A 36 -3.60 29.80 14.18
C LEU A 36 -5.12 29.66 14.26
N GLU A 37 -5.82 29.56 13.13
CA GLU A 37 -7.29 29.42 13.13
C GLU A 37 -7.72 28.08 13.76
N ARG A 38 -8.71 28.14 14.66
CA ARG A 38 -9.24 26.96 15.41
C ARG A 38 -9.76 25.84 14.49
N HIS A 39 -10.19 26.20 13.29
CA HIS A 39 -10.61 25.29 12.23
C HIS A 39 -9.77 25.50 10.96
N ALA A 40 -8.48 25.79 11.14
CA ALA A 40 -7.56 25.97 10.04
C ALA A 40 -7.62 24.74 9.09
N PRO A 41 -7.79 24.95 7.78
CA PRO A 41 -7.63 23.87 6.82
C PRO A 41 -6.21 23.30 6.91
N LEU A 42 -6.02 22.06 6.44
CA LEU A 42 -4.72 21.44 6.47
C LEU A 42 -3.73 22.24 5.59
N ASN A 43 -2.60 22.63 6.17
CA ASN A 43 -1.50 23.25 5.45
C ASN A 43 -1.12 22.40 4.21
N PRO A 44 -1.14 22.96 2.99
CA PRO A 44 -0.84 22.23 1.75
C PRO A 44 0.52 21.52 1.75
N TYR A 45 1.55 22.08 2.38
CA TYR A 45 2.87 21.44 2.52
C TYR A 45 2.81 20.19 3.42
N LYS A 46 2.05 20.27 4.52
CA LYS A 46 1.81 19.13 5.41
C LYS A 46 0.97 18.06 4.69
N ALA A 47 -0.02 18.48 3.92
CA ALA A 47 -0.84 17.59 3.10
C ALA A 47 0.00 16.84 2.05
N LEU A 48 0.85 17.55 1.31
CA LEU A 48 1.74 16.96 0.30
C LEU A 48 2.71 15.95 0.94
N THR A 49 3.28 16.28 2.10
CA THR A 49 4.17 15.37 2.83
C THR A 49 3.44 14.10 3.27
N ARG A 50 2.21 14.22 3.79
CA ARG A 50 1.37 13.08 4.14
C ARG A 50 1.04 12.21 2.91
N LEU A 51 0.70 12.84 1.79
CA LEU A 51 0.38 12.15 0.54
C LEU A 51 1.60 11.37 0.01
N LYS A 52 2.79 11.97 0.03
CA LYS A 52 4.04 11.29 -0.33
C LYS A 52 4.29 10.06 0.54
N LYS A 53 4.15 10.19 1.86
CA LYS A 53 4.30 9.07 2.79
C LYS A 53 3.27 7.98 2.53
N LEU A 54 2.01 8.36 2.33
CA LEU A 54 0.92 7.42 2.04
C LEU A 54 1.18 6.65 0.74
N LYS A 55 1.65 7.32 -0.31
CA LYS A 55 2.02 6.70 -1.58
C LYS A 55 3.15 5.67 -1.40
N GLN A 56 4.17 6.00 -0.61
CA GLN A 56 5.26 5.06 -0.30
C GLN A 56 4.76 3.85 0.48
N THR A 57 3.96 4.06 1.53
CA THR A 57 3.37 2.97 2.32
C THR A 57 2.46 2.08 1.48
N LEU A 58 1.65 2.66 0.59
CA LEU A 58 0.78 1.90 -0.30
C LEU A 58 1.58 1.03 -1.27
N GLN A 59 2.69 1.54 -1.80
CA GLN A 59 3.60 0.75 -2.65
C GLN A 59 4.23 -0.41 -1.88
N ALA A 60 4.68 -0.18 -0.65
CA ALA A 60 5.23 -1.23 0.21
C ALA A 60 4.16 -2.30 0.51
N LEU A 61 2.96 -1.88 0.91
CA LEU A 61 1.85 -2.79 1.21
C LEU A 61 1.44 -3.62 -0.02
N LYS A 62 1.47 -3.02 -1.22
CA LYS A 62 1.21 -3.75 -2.47
C LYS A 62 2.26 -4.83 -2.72
N ALA A 63 3.54 -4.52 -2.47
CA ALA A 63 4.63 -5.49 -2.63
C ALA A 63 4.54 -6.64 -1.61
N GLU A 64 4.21 -6.33 -0.35
CA GLU A 64 3.98 -7.35 0.69
C GLU A 64 2.78 -8.24 0.34
N ASN A 65 1.68 -7.65 -0.14
CA ASN A 65 0.52 -8.42 -0.57
C ASN A 65 0.85 -9.33 -1.77
N ASP A 66 1.66 -8.86 -2.73
CA ASP A 66 2.17 -9.68 -3.84
C ASP A 66 2.97 -10.89 -3.34
N GLN A 67 3.81 -10.71 -2.32
CA GLN A 67 4.57 -11.80 -1.72
C GLN A 67 3.65 -12.80 -1.00
N ILE A 68 2.68 -12.33 -0.21
CA ILE A 68 1.71 -13.19 0.48
C ILE A 68 0.91 -14.02 -0.53
N MET A 69 0.43 -13.40 -1.60
CA MET A 69 -0.33 -14.10 -2.64
C MET A 69 0.49 -15.17 -3.34
N THR A 70 1.77 -14.89 -3.61
CA THR A 70 2.71 -15.87 -4.17
C THR A 70 2.92 -17.04 -3.21
N ALA A 71 3.23 -16.76 -1.94
CA ALA A 71 3.44 -17.77 -0.92
C ALA A 71 2.19 -18.65 -0.70
N LYS A 72 0.99 -18.05 -0.76
CA LYS A 72 -0.30 -18.76 -0.68
C LYS A 72 -0.46 -19.75 -1.84
N GLN A 73 -0.12 -19.35 -3.07
CA GLN A 73 -0.17 -20.25 -4.23
C GLN A 73 0.84 -21.39 -4.14
N GLU A 74 2.06 -21.10 -3.71
CA GLU A 74 3.10 -22.12 -3.52
C GLU A 74 2.69 -23.12 -2.45
N PHE A 75 2.15 -22.65 -1.32
CA PHE A 75 1.64 -23.52 -0.26
C PHE A 75 0.54 -24.46 -0.75
N ILE A 76 -0.44 -23.95 -1.52
CA ILE A 76 -1.50 -24.78 -2.10
C ILE A 76 -0.89 -25.84 -3.03
N ARG A 77 -0.04 -25.42 -3.98
CA ARG A 77 0.58 -26.33 -4.93
C ARG A 77 1.36 -27.45 -4.24
N ASP A 78 2.19 -27.09 -3.27
CA ASP A 78 3.06 -28.05 -2.58
C ASP A 78 2.25 -28.98 -1.68
N THR A 79 1.20 -28.47 -1.03
CA THR A 79 0.29 -29.28 -0.21
C THR A 79 -0.58 -30.20 -1.07
N ASP A 80 -1.10 -29.74 -2.21
CA ASP A 80 -1.82 -30.55 -3.19
C ASP A 80 -0.96 -31.74 -3.65
N ALA A 81 0.30 -31.48 -4.00
CA ALA A 81 1.23 -32.52 -4.43
C ALA A 81 1.51 -33.55 -3.33
N GLN A 82 1.71 -33.08 -2.08
CA GLN A 82 1.94 -33.97 -0.94
C GLN A 82 0.70 -34.78 -0.57
N LEU A 83 -0.48 -34.16 -0.53
CA LEU A 83 -1.74 -34.85 -0.21
C LEU A 83 -2.08 -35.89 -1.27
N ALA A 84 -1.88 -35.59 -2.56
CA ALA A 84 -2.11 -36.55 -3.64
C ALA A 84 -1.20 -37.78 -3.49
N ALA A 85 0.10 -37.57 -3.27
CA ALA A 85 1.06 -38.67 -3.09
C ALA A 85 0.76 -39.50 -1.83
N ASN A 86 0.47 -38.84 -0.70
CA ASN A 86 0.17 -39.51 0.56
C ASN A 86 -1.14 -40.29 0.49
N ASN A 87 -2.18 -39.71 -0.13
CA ASN A 87 -3.47 -40.37 -0.28
C ASN A 87 -3.36 -41.60 -1.19
N GLU A 88 -2.60 -41.52 -2.29
CA GLU A 88 -2.33 -42.67 -3.14
C GLU A 88 -1.63 -43.81 -2.38
N LEU A 89 -0.61 -43.49 -1.59
CA LEU A 89 0.10 -44.48 -0.75
C LEU A 89 -0.83 -45.10 0.30
N LEU A 90 -1.64 -44.28 0.97
CA LEU A 90 -2.58 -44.72 2.00
C LEU A 90 -3.63 -45.68 1.42
N LEU A 91 -4.22 -45.33 0.27
CA LEU A 91 -5.18 -46.20 -0.43
C LEU A 91 -4.53 -47.53 -0.84
N ARG A 92 -3.30 -47.52 -1.35
CA ARG A 92 -2.57 -48.76 -1.69
C ARG A 92 -2.35 -49.65 -0.47
N LEU A 93 -1.93 -49.08 0.66
CA LEU A 93 -1.73 -49.83 1.90
C LEU A 93 -3.05 -50.39 2.46
N GLN A 94 -4.11 -49.60 2.42
CA GLN A 94 -5.45 -50.02 2.84
C GLN A 94 -5.97 -51.18 2.00
N MET A 95 -5.84 -51.10 0.66
CA MET A 95 -6.20 -52.19 -0.24
C MET A 95 -5.42 -53.47 0.06
N GLN A 96 -4.12 -53.38 0.31
CA GLN A 96 -3.28 -54.53 0.65
C GLN A 96 -3.63 -55.15 2.00
N ALA A 97 -4.02 -54.32 2.98
CA ALA A 97 -4.42 -54.76 4.31
C ALA A 97 -5.90 -55.20 4.40
N GLY A 98 -6.68 -55.03 3.33
CA GLY A 98 -8.14 -55.28 3.34
C GLY A 98 -8.92 -54.30 4.24
N ILE A 99 -8.34 -53.14 4.55
CA ILE A 99 -8.94 -52.10 5.38
C ILE A 99 -9.72 -51.14 4.49
N GLN A 100 -10.92 -50.76 4.90
CA GLN A 100 -11.73 -49.78 4.17
C GLN A 100 -11.19 -48.36 4.39
N PRO A 101 -11.35 -47.44 3.41
CA PRO A 101 -10.96 -46.05 3.56
C PRO A 101 -11.63 -45.38 4.77
N ASP A 102 -10.87 -44.56 5.49
CA ASP A 102 -11.34 -43.84 6.67
C ASP A 102 -12.14 -42.59 6.25
N LEU A 103 -13.40 -42.54 6.69
CA LEU A 103 -14.31 -41.43 6.42
C LEU A 103 -13.82 -40.10 7.03
N GLU A 104 -13.09 -40.14 8.16
CA GLU A 104 -12.54 -38.92 8.75
C GLU A 104 -11.44 -38.30 7.86
N VAL A 105 -10.59 -39.15 7.27
CA VAL A 105 -9.55 -38.71 6.32
C VAL A 105 -10.20 -38.07 5.10
N GLN A 106 -11.26 -38.69 4.56
CA GLN A 106 -11.99 -38.14 3.42
C GLN A 106 -12.63 -36.78 3.75
N ASN A 107 -13.31 -36.65 4.89
CA ASN A 107 -13.91 -35.38 5.32
C ASN A 107 -12.85 -34.27 5.49
N ARG A 108 -11.65 -34.59 5.99
CA ARG A 108 -10.56 -33.61 6.14
C ARG A 108 -9.98 -33.19 4.79
N LEU A 109 -9.88 -34.10 3.82
CA LEU A 109 -9.47 -33.78 2.45
C LEU A 109 -10.50 -32.88 1.76
N GLU A 110 -11.79 -33.17 1.91
CA GLU A 110 -12.87 -32.32 1.38
C GLU A 110 -12.84 -30.91 2.00
N TYR A 111 -12.62 -30.82 3.31
CA TYR A 111 -12.45 -29.53 3.99
C TYR A 111 -11.24 -28.75 3.46
N TYR A 112 -10.08 -29.40 3.32
CA TYR A 112 -8.90 -28.77 2.71
C TYR A 112 -9.19 -28.28 1.29
N ASN A 113 -9.85 -29.10 0.46
CA ASN A 113 -10.19 -28.73 -0.92
C ASN A 113 -11.04 -27.46 -0.94
N SER A 114 -12.06 -27.36 -0.07
CA SER A 114 -12.91 -26.16 0.02
C SER A 114 -12.12 -24.88 0.35
N ILE A 115 -11.14 -24.96 1.25
CA ILE A 115 -10.27 -23.83 1.59
C ILE A 115 -9.36 -23.50 0.41
N SER A 116 -8.75 -24.52 -0.21
CA SER A 116 -7.84 -24.34 -1.34
C SER A 116 -8.52 -23.68 -2.54
N GLU A 117 -9.79 -24.02 -2.79
CA GLU A 117 -10.59 -23.45 -3.87
C GLU A 117 -10.94 -21.99 -3.60
N ALA A 118 -11.43 -21.66 -2.41
CA ALA A 118 -11.66 -20.27 -2.00
C ALA A 118 -10.39 -19.43 -2.14
N TRP A 119 -9.25 -20.03 -1.79
CA TRP A 119 -7.95 -19.38 -1.89
C TRP A 119 -7.46 -19.19 -3.33
N ARG A 120 -7.79 -20.10 -4.25
CA ARG A 120 -7.55 -19.92 -5.68
C ARG A 120 -8.45 -18.83 -6.27
N GLU A 121 -9.71 -18.75 -5.85
CA GLU A 121 -10.64 -17.69 -6.25
C GLU A 121 -10.15 -16.30 -5.82
N ASP A 122 -9.70 -16.15 -4.57
CA ASP A 122 -9.09 -14.90 -4.09
C ASP A 122 -7.96 -14.43 -5.01
N MET A 123 -7.15 -15.37 -5.50
CA MET A 123 -6.02 -15.06 -6.37
C MET A 123 -6.46 -14.65 -7.78
N ILE A 124 -7.49 -15.30 -8.32
CA ILE A 124 -8.10 -14.91 -9.59
C ILE A 124 -8.64 -13.48 -9.50
N ASN A 125 -9.35 -13.16 -8.42
CA ASN A 125 -9.87 -11.81 -8.16
C ASN A 125 -8.73 -10.78 -8.01
N TYR A 126 -7.63 -11.17 -7.35
CA TYR A 126 -6.46 -10.32 -7.20
C TYR A 126 -5.73 -10.04 -8.53
N GLN A 127 -5.65 -11.03 -9.40
CA GLN A 127 -5.10 -10.85 -10.75
C GLN A 127 -6.04 -10.06 -11.66
N GLY A 128 -7.35 -10.26 -11.54
CA GLY A 128 -8.37 -9.54 -12.30
C GLY A 128 -8.46 -8.05 -11.96
N THR A 129 -8.10 -7.65 -10.73
CA THR A 129 -8.05 -6.25 -10.29
C THR A 129 -6.74 -5.53 -10.65
N LYS A 130 -5.75 -6.24 -11.22
CA LYS A 130 -4.48 -5.66 -11.67
C LYS A 130 -4.52 -5.07 -13.10
N TYR A 131 -5.59 -5.30 -13.86
CA TYR A 131 -5.81 -4.80 -15.23
C TYR A 131 -7.09 -3.94 -15.30
#